data_AF-S7Z0Y0-F1
#
_entry.id   AF-S7Z0Y0-F1
#
_cell.length_a   1.000
_cell.length_b   1.000
_cell.length_c   1.000
_cell.angle_alpha   90.00
_cell.angle_beta   90.00
_cell.angle_gamma   90.00
#
_symmetry.space_group_name_H-M   'P 1'
#
loop_
_entity.id
_entity.type
_entity.pdbx_description
1 polymer ?
#
loop_
_entity_poly.entity_id
_entity_poly.type
_entity_poly.pdbx_seq_one_letter_code
_entity_poly.pdbx_strand_id
1 'polypeptide(L)'
;MKNEQVEVSQVQEMIDRACHIPEHRGQVCNAFQHIWGYFKKKATDAELKDYMFLLERYHSGHATKEDLIVKTRDLLERYPNTYLQHSTLLKGDAHETLA
;
A
#
# COMPACT_ATOMS: atom_id res chain seq x y z
N MET A 1 23.35 -20.43 -19.08
CA MET A 1 22.47 -21.61 -18.90
C MET A 1 21.31 -21.18 -18.01
N LYS A 2 20.06 -21.31 -18.46
CA LYS A 2 18.90 -21.23 -17.56
C LYS A 2 18.79 -22.61 -16.93
N ASN A 3 18.97 -22.73 -15.61
CA ASN A 3 18.64 -23.97 -14.92
C ASN A 3 17.11 -24.10 -14.96
N GLU A 4 16.61 -25.10 -15.68
CA GLU A 4 15.17 -25.37 -15.84
C GLU A 4 14.57 -26.10 -14.63
N GLN A 5 15.38 -26.45 -13.63
CA GLN A 5 14.94 -27.08 -12.39
C GLN A 5 15.39 -26.24 -11.21
N VAL A 6 14.41 -25.67 -10.49
CA VAL A 6 14.61 -24.94 -9.23
C VAL A 6 14.05 -25.83 -8.12
N GLU A 7 14.89 -26.12 -7.13
CA GLU A 7 14.47 -26.90 -5.96
C GLU A 7 13.49 -26.10 -5.10
N VAL A 8 12.45 -26.76 -4.58
CA VAL A 8 11.43 -26.12 -3.74
C VAL A 8 12.06 -25.44 -2.52
N SER A 9 13.10 -26.04 -1.94
CA SER A 9 13.85 -25.48 -0.81
C SER A 9 14.52 -24.14 -1.14
N GLN A 10 14.99 -23.97 -2.37
CA GLN A 10 15.59 -22.71 -2.83
C GLN A 10 14.53 -21.62 -2.95
N VAL A 11 13.33 -21.95 -3.47
CA VAL A 11 12.21 -21.00 -3.53
C VAL A 11 11.76 -20.61 -2.13
N GLN A 12 11.66 -21.57 -1.20
CA GLN A 12 11.27 -21.30 0.18
C GLN A 12 12.27 -20.36 0.87
N GLU A 13 13.58 -20.58 0.72
CA GLU A 13 14.61 -19.69 1.28
C GLU A 13 14.52 -18.26 0.69
N MET A 14 14.13 -18.11 -0.58
CA MET A 14 13.90 -16.81 -1.18
C MET A 14 12.68 -16.11 -0.60
N ILE A 15 11.59 -16.85 -0.37
CA ILE A 15 10.36 -16.33 0.28
C ILE A 15 10.70 -15.89 1.72
N ASP A 16 11.35 -16.75 2.49
CA ASP A 16 11.69 -16.46 3.88
C ASP A 16 12.58 -15.21 3.96
N ARG A 17 13.58 -15.08 3.08
CA ARG A 17 14.39 -13.86 2.99
C ARG A 17 13.57 -12.63 2.64
N ALA A 18 12.63 -12.74 1.68
CA ALA A 18 11.77 -11.64 1.29
C ALA A 18 10.86 -11.18 2.44
N CYS A 19 10.33 -12.10 3.24
CA CYS A 19 9.52 -11.79 4.42
C CYS A 19 10.26 -10.99 5.49
N HIS A 20 11.60 -11.07 5.53
CA HIS A 20 12.42 -10.30 6.47
C HIS A 20 12.86 -8.93 5.93
N ILE A 21 12.53 -8.60 4.67
CA ILE A 21 12.88 -7.30 4.10
C ILE A 21 12.05 -6.22 4.83
N PRO A 22 12.68 -5.23 5.48
CA PRO A 22 11.95 -4.19 6.17
C PRO A 22 11.21 -3.30 5.17
N GLU A 23 10.06 -2.78 5.59
CA GLU A 23 9.28 -1.86 4.79
C GLU A 23 10.07 -0.60 4.45
N HIS A 24 10.10 -0.25 3.17
CA HIS A 24 10.72 0.98 2.72
C HIS A 24 9.68 2.11 2.68
N ARG A 25 9.69 3.00 3.66
CA ARG A 25 8.72 4.11 3.76
C ARG A 25 8.56 4.90 2.46
N GLY A 26 9.65 5.19 1.76
CA GLY A 26 9.60 5.87 0.46
C GLY A 26 8.82 5.12 -0.63
N GLN A 27 8.87 3.78 -0.67
CA GLN A 27 8.12 2.99 -1.64
C GLN A 27 6.62 2.99 -1.28
N VAL A 28 6.31 2.93 0.01
CA VAL A 28 4.93 3.09 0.49
C VAL A 28 4.39 4.47 0.13
N CYS A 29 5.14 5.55 0.39
CA CYS A 29 4.75 6.89 -0.03
C CYS A 29 4.47 6.96 -1.53
N ASN A 30 5.36 6.41 -2.37
CA ASN A 30 5.17 6.38 -3.82
C ASN A 30 3.89 5.64 -4.23
N ALA A 31 3.59 4.51 -3.59
CA ALA A 31 2.36 3.75 -3.85
C ALA A 31 1.11 4.57 -3.49
N PHE A 32 1.07 5.20 -2.31
CA PHE A 32 -0.07 6.02 -1.90
C PHE A 32 -0.20 7.33 -2.69
N GLN A 33 0.90 7.91 -3.18
CA GLN A 33 0.88 9.01 -4.15
C GLN A 33 0.28 8.57 -5.49
N HIS A 34 0.54 7.33 -5.93
CA HIS A 34 -0.11 6.79 -7.12
C HIS A 34 -1.61 6.60 -6.90
N ILE A 35 -2.02 6.07 -5.74
CA ILE A 35 -3.44 5.92 -5.36
C ILE A 35 -4.14 7.29 -5.33
N TRP A 36 -3.49 8.34 -4.83
CA TRP A 36 -4.02 9.71 -4.90
C TRP A 36 -4.41 10.13 -6.33
N GLY A 37 -3.71 9.64 -7.34
CA GLY A 37 -4.00 9.91 -8.75
C GLY A 37 -5.43 9.55 -9.19
N TYR A 38 -6.10 8.64 -8.50
CA TYR A 38 -7.50 8.27 -8.77
C TYR A 38 -8.49 9.31 -8.26
N PHE A 39 -8.13 10.09 -7.23
CA PHE A 39 -8.99 11.11 -6.62
C PHE A 39 -8.73 12.52 -7.15
N LYS A 40 -7.52 12.80 -7.67
CA LYS A 40 -7.03 14.15 -8.01
C LYS A 40 -7.94 15.02 -8.87
N LYS A 41 -8.84 14.43 -9.67
CA LYS A 41 -9.76 15.18 -10.55
C LYS A 41 -11.05 15.63 -9.85
N LYS A 42 -11.37 15.05 -8.69
CA LYS A 42 -12.63 15.25 -7.96
C LYS A 42 -12.42 15.79 -6.54
N ALA A 43 -11.29 15.42 -5.94
CA ALA A 43 -10.93 15.84 -4.59
C ALA A 43 -10.63 17.34 -4.52
N THR A 44 -10.90 17.93 -3.36
CA THR A 44 -10.67 19.36 -3.11
C THR A 44 -9.20 19.65 -2.79
N ASP A 45 -8.78 20.91 -2.91
CA ASP A 45 -7.43 21.33 -2.52
C ASP A 45 -7.14 21.11 -1.03
N ALA A 46 -8.17 21.18 -0.18
CA ALA A 46 -8.05 20.88 1.24
C ALA A 46 -7.71 19.39 1.46
N GLU A 47 -8.42 18.50 0.77
CA GLU A 47 -8.17 17.06 0.84
C GLU A 47 -6.80 16.67 0.28
N LEU A 48 -6.37 17.33 -0.79
CA LEU A 48 -5.01 17.17 -1.33
C LEU A 48 -3.97 17.52 -0.26
N LYS A 49 -4.10 18.69 0.37
CA LYS A 49 -3.17 19.15 1.41
C LYS A 49 -3.15 18.18 2.60
N ASP A 50 -4.32 17.78 3.09
CA ASP A 50 -4.44 16.81 4.19
C ASP A 50 -3.77 15.48 3.87
N TYR A 51 -4.00 14.96 2.65
CA TYR A 51 -3.44 13.68 2.22
C TYR A 51 -1.91 13.75 2.06
N MET A 52 -1.40 14.82 1.44
CA MET A 52 0.05 15.01 1.29
C MET A 52 0.74 15.23 2.65
N PHE A 53 0.11 15.98 3.55
CA PHE A 53 0.61 16.16 4.91
C PHE A 53 0.68 14.83 5.67
N LEU A 54 -0.33 13.97 5.53
CA LEU A 54 -0.31 12.64 6.14
C LEU A 54 0.82 11.76 5.57
N LEU A 55 1.08 11.84 4.26
CA LEU A 55 2.20 11.14 3.62
C LEU A 55 3.56 11.60 4.15
N GLU A 56 3.74 12.91 4.36
CA GLU A 56 4.95 13.47 4.93
C GLU A 56 5.16 13.01 6.38
N ARG A 57 4.08 13.00 7.18
CA ARG A 57 4.11 12.44 8.54
C ARG A 57 4.47 10.97 8.55
N TYR A 58 3.92 10.17 7.64
CA TYR A 58 4.29 8.77 7.52
C TYR A 58 5.77 8.60 7.13
N HIS A 59 6.24 9.38 6.15
CA HIS A 59 7.62 9.35 5.69
C HIS A 59 8.63 9.63 6.83
N SER A 60 8.31 10.61 7.68
CA SER A 60 9.09 10.99 8.86
C SER A 60 8.88 10.09 10.08
N GLY A 61 7.98 9.10 10.01
CA GLY A 61 7.70 8.16 11.11
C GLY A 61 6.75 8.70 12.18
N HIS A 62 6.02 9.78 11.91
CA HIS A 62 5.02 10.41 12.77
C HIS A 62 3.56 10.00 12.45
N ALA A 63 3.38 9.04 11.54
CA ALA A 63 2.11 8.39 11.23
C ALA A 63 2.36 6.93 10.83
N THR A 64 1.32 6.11 10.94
CA THR A 64 1.34 4.68 10.61
C THR A 64 0.85 4.43 9.19
N LYS A 65 1.07 3.22 8.67
CA LYS A 65 0.50 2.82 7.37
C LYS A 65 -1.02 2.69 7.46
N GLU A 66 -1.52 2.27 8.60
CA GLU A 66 -2.95 2.16 8.90
C GLU A 66 -3.63 3.52 8.78
N ASP A 67 -3.01 4.61 9.24
CA ASP A 67 -3.52 5.97 9.05
C ASP A 67 -3.69 6.31 7.56
N LEU A 68 -2.71 5.94 6.71
CA LEU A 68 -2.80 6.13 5.27
C LEU A 68 -3.94 5.31 4.65
N ILE A 69 -4.12 4.06 5.08
CA ILE A 69 -5.19 3.18 4.61
C ILE A 69 -6.55 3.76 4.97
N VAL A 70 -6.75 4.19 6.22
CA VAL A 70 -8.00 4.81 6.70
C VAL A 70 -8.31 6.06 5.88
N LYS A 71 -7.36 7.00 5.76
CA LYS A 71 -7.58 8.22 4.96
C LYS A 71 -7.92 7.91 3.50
N THR A 72 -7.31 6.87 2.94
CA THR A 72 -7.58 6.43 1.56
C THR A 72 -8.98 5.82 1.43
N ARG A 73 -9.43 5.04 2.41
CA ARG A 73 -10.80 4.50 2.47
C ARG A 73 -11.84 5.62 2.55
N ASP A 74 -11.62 6.64 3.39
CA ASP A 74 -12.50 7.80 3.49
C ASP A 74 -12.63 8.56 2.16
N LEU A 75 -11.55 8.65 1.40
CA LEU A 75 -11.57 9.21 0.04
C LEU A 75 -12.32 8.30 -0.94
N LEU A 76 -12.13 6.98 -0.82
CA LEU A 76 -12.77 5.99 -1.69
C LEU A 76 -14.29 5.93 -1.50
N GLU A 77 -14.78 6.14 -0.28
CA GLU A 77 -16.23 6.24 0.00
C GLU A 77 -16.85 7.46 -0.69
N ARG A 78 -16.14 8.59 -0.67
CA ARG A 78 -16.62 9.86 -1.26
C ARG A 78 -16.44 9.92 -2.77
N TYR A 79 -15.39 9.25 -3.27
CA TYR A 79 -15.06 9.16 -4.68
C TYR A 79 -14.89 7.70 -5.09
N PRO A 80 -16.00 6.95 -5.24
CA PRO A 80 -15.95 5.53 -5.55
C PRO A 80 -15.12 5.22 -6.78
N ASN A 81 -14.27 4.21 -6.66
CA ASN A 81 -13.46 3.67 -7.74
C ASN A 81 -13.44 2.15 -7.65
N THR A 82 -14.01 1.48 -8.65
CA THR A 82 -14.15 0.02 -8.68
C THR A 82 -12.81 -0.70 -8.54
N TYR A 83 -11.76 -0.23 -9.23
CA TYR A 83 -10.44 -0.84 -9.16
C TYR A 83 -9.89 -0.81 -7.72
N LEU A 84 -9.93 0.35 -7.07
CA LEU A 84 -9.45 0.49 -5.69
C LEU A 84 -10.33 -0.26 -4.68
N GLN A 85 -11.65 -0.36 -4.90
CA GLN A 85 -12.56 -1.13 -4.05
C GLN A 85 -12.24 -2.62 -4.03
N HIS A 86 -11.64 -3.16 -5.09
CA HIS A 86 -11.20 -4.55 -5.14
C HIS A 86 -9.76 -4.77 -4.62
N SER A 87 -9.03 -3.70 -4.29
CA SER A 87 -7.63 -3.78 -3.83
C SER A 87 -7.50 -4.46 -2.48
N THR A 88 -6.61 -5.46 -2.39
CA THR A 88 -6.27 -6.15 -1.13
C THR A 88 -5.64 -5.21 -0.11
N LEU A 89 -4.86 -4.22 -0.55
CA LEU A 89 -4.25 -3.19 0.30
C LEU A 89 -5.29 -2.42 1.13
N LEU A 90 -6.45 -2.12 0.53
CA LEU A 90 -7.49 -1.29 1.15
C LEU A 90 -8.64 -2.11 1.73
N LYS A 91 -8.71 -3.43 1.51
CA LYS A 91 -9.74 -4.27 2.11
C LYS A 91 -9.43 -4.65 3.55
N GLY A 92 -8.15 -4.81 3.89
CA GLY A 92 -7.73 -5.09 5.27
C GLY A 92 -8.55 -6.23 5.87
N ASP A 93 -8.52 -7.40 5.23
CA ASP A 93 -9.17 -8.58 5.77
C ASP A 93 -8.26 -9.23 6.80
N ALA A 94 -8.77 -9.38 8.02
CA ALA A 94 -8.15 -10.05 9.16
C ALA A 94 -8.05 -11.59 8.97
N HIS A 95 -8.06 -12.12 7.74
CA HIS A 95 -8.16 -13.56 7.47
C HIS A 95 -7.41 -14.05 6.22
N GLU A 96 -6.19 -13.59 5.96
CA GLU A 96 -5.33 -14.20 4.91
C GLU A 96 -3.90 -14.48 5.41
N THR A 97 -3.74 -15.04 6.61
CA THR A 97 -2.45 -15.59 7.06
C THR A 97 -2.62 -16.86 7.89
N LEU A 98 -3.41 -17.79 7.36
CA LEU A 98 -3.35 -19.21 7.69
C LEU A 98 -3.40 -20.00 6.38
N ALA A 99 -2.27 -20.03 5.69
CA ALA A 99 -1.91 -21.06 4.74
C ALA A 99 -0.39 -21.22 4.77
#